data_AF-A0A1F8Y4K7-F1
#
_entry.id   AF-A0A1F8Y4K7-F1
#
_cell.length_a   1.000
_cell.length_b   1.000
_cell.length_c   1.000
_cell.angle_alpha   90.00
_cell.angle_beta   90.00
_cell.angle_gamma   90.00
#
_symmetry.space_group_name_H-M   'P 1'
#
loop_
_entity.id
_entity.type
_entity.pdbx_description
1 polymer ?
#
loop_
_entity_poly.entity_id
_entity_poly.type
_entity_poly.pdbx_seq_one_letter_code
_entity_poly.pdbx_strand_id
1 'polypeptide(L)'
;MTSRLRLCLVLFAWLALSSCASQSVMLVHPQSGSTVRCEEEGVGLLAAAVGARVQDCLESYRSKGFVRTEDLTREQRADLERKGLLPKPEEPSARTGSY
;
A
#
# COMPACT_ATOMS: atom_id res chain seq x y z
N MET A 1 -31.83 -1.14 -32.12
CA MET A 1 -31.20 -0.29 -31.08
C MET A 1 -30.92 -1.01 -29.74
N THR A 2 -31.51 -2.18 -29.48
CA THR A 2 -31.35 -2.92 -28.20
C THR A 2 -30.06 -3.76 -28.08
N SER A 3 -29.51 -4.26 -29.19
CA SER A 3 -28.32 -5.14 -29.17
C SER A 3 -27.04 -4.42 -28.73
N ARG A 4 -26.82 -3.18 -29.21
CA ARG A 4 -25.66 -2.36 -28.81
C ARG A 4 -25.73 -1.94 -27.34
N LEU A 5 -26.93 -1.61 -26.85
CA LEU A 5 -27.14 -1.27 -25.43
C LEU A 5 -26.84 -2.46 -24.50
N ARG A 6 -27.26 -3.68 -24.89
CA ARG A 6 -26.95 -4.91 -24.13
C ARG A 6 -25.46 -5.22 -24.13
N LEU A 7 -24.78 -5.03 -25.26
CA LEU A 7 -23.32 -5.22 -25.36
C LEU A 7 -22.57 -4.23 -24.46
N CYS A 8 -22.97 -2.95 -24.46
CA CYS A 8 -22.40 -1.94 -23.57
C CYS A 8 -22.61 -2.28 -22.10
N LEU A 9 -23.78 -2.76 -21.71
CA LEU A 9 -24.06 -3.16 -20.32
C LEU A 9 -23.19 -4.35 -19.87
N VAL A 10 -22.97 -5.35 -20.73
CA VAL A 10 -22.09 -6.49 -20.41
C VAL A 10 -20.63 -6.06 -20.28
N LEU A 11 -20.15 -5.16 -21.15
CA LEU A 11 -18.81 -4.62 -21.06
C LEU A 11 -18.60 -3.78 -19.80
N PHE A 12 -19.56 -2.91 -19.46
CA PHE A 12 -19.52 -2.13 -18.21
C PHE A 12 -19.54 -3.02 -16.97
N ALA A 13 -20.32 -4.11 -16.98
CA ALA A 13 -20.32 -5.08 -15.89
C ALA A 13 -18.95 -5.75 -15.76
N TRP A 14 -18.34 -6.22 -16.86
CA TRP A 14 -17.00 -6.84 -16.82
C TRP A 14 -15.91 -5.88 -16.32
N LEU A 15 -15.93 -4.63 -16.77
CA LEU A 15 -15.01 -3.57 -16.31
C LEU A 15 -15.19 -3.25 -14.82
N ALA A 16 -16.42 -3.34 -14.30
CA ALA A 16 -16.69 -3.12 -12.89
C ALA A 16 -16.17 -4.26 -11.99
N LEU A 17 -16.10 -5.50 -12.51
CA LEU A 17 -15.55 -6.64 -11.76
C LEU A 17 -14.02 -6.69 -11.76
N SER A 18 -13.34 -5.99 -12.68
CA SER A 18 -11.89 -5.85 -12.70
C SER A 18 -11.37 -4.77 -11.72
N SER A 19 -11.91 -4.72 -10.51
CA SER A 19 -11.36 -3.84 -9.47
C SER A 19 -10.07 -4.46 -8.92
N CYS A 20 -8.93 -3.82 -9.16
CA CYS A 20 -7.67 -4.11 -8.49
C CYS A 20 -7.42 -3.03 -7.44
N ALA A 21 -7.13 -3.43 -6.21
CA ALA A 21 -6.67 -2.54 -5.15
C ALA A 21 -5.28 -3.00 -4.72
N SER A 22 -4.35 -2.05 -4.63
CA SER A 22 -3.03 -2.26 -4.07
C SER A 22 -2.75 -1.18 -3.04
N GLN A 23 -2.14 -1.57 -1.93
CA GLN A 23 -1.76 -0.64 -0.87
C GLN A 23 -0.45 -1.10 -0.27
N SER A 24 0.50 -0.17 -0.13
CA SER A 24 1.79 -0.41 0.52
C SER A 24 2.09 0.70 1.53
N VAL A 25 2.61 0.32 2.69
CA VAL A 25 3.06 1.23 3.74
C VAL A 25 4.40 0.74 4.27
N MET A 26 5.40 1.64 4.27
CA MET A 26 6.71 1.36 4.81
C MET A 26 6.81 1.81 6.28
N LEU A 27 7.33 0.92 7.10
CA LEU A 27 7.59 1.07 8.52
C LEU A 27 9.09 1.00 8.78
N VAL A 28 9.54 1.68 9.84
CA VAL A 28 10.92 1.72 10.28
C VAL A 28 11.00 1.64 11.79
N HIS A 29 11.96 0.86 12.29
CA HIS A 29 12.26 0.76 13.71
C HIS A 29 13.30 1.84 14.08
N PRO A 30 12.96 2.81 14.96
CA PRO A 30 13.79 4.00 15.15
C PRO A 30 15.14 3.72 15.81
N GLN A 31 15.29 2.64 16.58
CA GLN A 31 16.55 2.32 17.26
C GLN A 31 17.51 1.50 16.40
N SER A 32 16.98 0.56 15.61
CA SER A 32 17.79 -0.38 14.82
C SER A 32 17.88 0.00 13.35
N GLY A 33 16.98 0.87 12.87
CA GLY A 33 16.84 1.20 11.45
C GLY A 33 16.27 0.07 10.59
N SER A 34 15.77 -1.00 11.21
CA SER A 34 15.13 -2.11 10.49
C SER A 34 13.86 -1.61 9.80
N THR A 35 13.66 -1.98 8.54
CA THR A 35 12.50 -1.58 7.76
C THR A 35 11.60 -2.77 7.48
N VAL A 36 10.30 -2.49 7.41
CA VAL A 36 9.28 -3.49 7.09
C VAL A 36 8.29 -2.83 6.13
N ARG A 37 7.83 -3.59 5.14
CA ARG A 37 6.80 -3.14 4.21
C ARG A 37 5.54 -3.96 4.42
N CYS A 38 4.45 -3.26 4.76
CA CYS A 38 3.11 -3.83 4.78
C CYS A 38 2.48 -3.54 3.42
N GLU A 39 2.45 -4.54 2.54
CA GLU A 39 1.91 -4.43 1.18
C GLU A 39 0.93 -5.56 0.92
N GLU A 40 -0.22 -5.22 0.36
CA GLU A 40 -1.20 -6.19 -0.10
C GLU A 40 -1.79 -5.71 -1.43
N GLU A 41 -2.13 -6.69 -2.26
CA GLU A 41 -2.85 -6.51 -3.50
C GLU A 41 -4.07 -7.43 -3.53
N GLY A 42 -5.13 -6.99 -4.18
CA GLY A 42 -6.38 -7.74 -4.25
C GLY A 42 -7.16 -7.39 -5.50
N VAL A 43 -7.80 -8.40 -6.08
CA VAL A 43 -8.66 -8.26 -7.25
C VAL A 43 -10.09 -8.68 -6.94
N GLY A 44 -11.05 -8.10 -7.66
CA GLY A 44 -12.47 -8.37 -7.48
C GLY A 44 -12.92 -8.16 -6.02
N LEU A 45 -13.60 -9.16 -5.44
CA LEU A 45 -14.10 -9.08 -4.06
C LEU A 45 -12.99 -8.98 -3.01
N LEU A 46 -11.77 -9.46 -3.30
CA LEU A 46 -10.64 -9.39 -2.37
C LEU A 46 -10.04 -7.99 -2.28
N ALA A 47 -10.26 -7.13 -3.28
CA ALA A 47 -9.85 -5.73 -3.27
C ALA A 47 -10.41 -4.97 -2.07
N ALA A 48 -11.60 -5.35 -1.58
CA ALA A 48 -12.23 -4.74 -0.41
C ALA A 48 -11.50 -5.06 0.92
N ALA A 49 -10.75 -6.16 0.98
CA ALA A 49 -10.04 -6.60 2.18
C ALA A 49 -8.60 -6.09 2.27
N VAL A 50 -8.04 -5.55 1.19
CA VAL A 50 -6.64 -5.06 1.10
C VAL A 50 -6.33 -4.10 2.23
N GLY A 51 -7.19 -3.10 2.46
CA GLY A 51 -6.98 -2.11 3.51
C GLY A 51 -6.97 -2.70 4.93
N ALA A 52 -7.85 -3.67 5.22
CA ALA A 52 -7.89 -4.33 6.51
C ALA A 52 -6.61 -5.14 6.78
N ARG A 53 -6.11 -5.88 5.78
CA ARG A 53 -4.88 -6.67 5.92
C ARG A 53 -3.63 -5.82 6.08
N VAL A 54 -3.54 -4.71 5.34
CA VAL A 54 -2.46 -3.74 5.55
C VAL A 54 -2.53 -3.18 6.96
N GLN A 55 -3.73 -2.86 7.47
CA GLN A 55 -3.87 -2.40 8.86
C GLN A 55 -3.47 -3.47 9.89
N ASP A 56 -3.84 -4.73 9.70
CA ASP A 56 -3.42 -5.82 10.59
C ASP A 56 -1.88 -5.96 10.63
N CYS A 57 -1.23 -5.84 9.47
CA CYS A 57 0.23 -5.78 9.40
C CYS A 57 0.79 -4.57 10.17
N LEU A 58 0.22 -3.38 9.96
CA LEU A 58 0.63 -2.16 10.66
C LEU A 58 0.50 -2.29 12.19
N GLU A 59 -0.61 -2.82 12.69
CA GLU A 59 -0.82 -3.00 14.13
C GLU A 59 0.18 -4.01 14.73
N SER A 60 0.43 -5.12 14.02
CA SER A 60 1.41 -6.13 14.43
C SER A 60 2.81 -5.54 14.61
N TYR A 61 3.27 -4.70 13.67
CA TYR A 61 4.58 -4.07 13.76
C TYR A 61 4.62 -2.85 14.68
N ARG A 62 3.52 -2.13 14.83
CA ARG A 62 3.39 -1.05 15.82
C ARG A 62 3.61 -1.57 17.24
N SER A 63 3.07 -2.75 17.56
CA SER A 63 3.30 -3.41 18.86
C SER A 63 4.78 -3.74 19.11
N LYS A 64 5.57 -3.86 18.04
CA LYS A 64 7.03 -4.14 18.08
C LYS A 64 7.88 -2.87 18.04
N GLY A 65 7.27 -1.68 18.14
CA GLY A 65 7.99 -0.40 18.15
C GLY A 65 8.36 0.14 16.77
N PHE A 66 7.84 -0.46 15.69
CA PHE A 66 7.97 0.14 14.36
C PHE A 66 7.01 1.32 14.22
N VAL A 67 7.47 2.37 13.55
CA VAL A 67 6.68 3.55 13.22
C VAL A 67 6.69 3.77 11.72
N ARG A 68 5.69 4.49 11.20
CA ARG A 68 5.74 4.88 9.79
C ARG A 68 6.89 5.86 9.58
N THR A 69 7.50 5.80 8.41
CA THR A 69 8.59 6.72 8.07
C THR A 69 8.16 8.18 8.20
N GLU A 70 6.89 8.50 7.89
CA GLU A 70 6.29 9.83 8.04
C GLU A 70 6.12 10.29 9.50
N ASP A 71 5.98 9.34 10.44
CA ASP A 71 5.77 9.60 11.87
C ASP A 71 7.08 9.69 12.68
N LEU A 72 8.24 9.52 12.04
CA LEU A 72 9.54 9.67 12.70
C LEU A 72 9.72 11.10 13.23
N THR A 73 10.14 11.22 14.49
CA THR A 73 10.60 12.50 15.02
C THR A 73 11.83 13.00 14.25
N ARG A 74 12.07 14.32 14.25
CA ARG A 74 13.25 14.90 13.59
C ARG A 74 14.56 14.31 14.09
N GLU A 75 14.65 14.03 15.39
CA GLU A 75 15.86 13.45 15.99
C GLU A 75 16.08 12.00 15.56
N GLN A 76 15.04 11.17 15.57
CA GLN A 76 15.13 9.79 15.09
C GLN A 76 15.47 9.73 13.60
N ARG A 77 14.87 10.61 12.80
CA ARG A 77 15.20 10.74 11.38
C ARG A 77 16.67 11.12 11.18
N ALA A 78 17.16 12.13 11.90
CA ALA A 78 18.56 12.54 11.81
C ALA A 78 19.54 11.46 12.28
N ASP A 79 19.18 10.68 13.30
CA ASP A 79 20.00 9.55 13.78
C ASP A 79 20.06 8.41 12.74
N LEU A 80 18.92 8.06 12.14
CA LEU A 80 18.86 7.07 11.06
C LEU A 80 19.59 7.55 9.79
N GLU A 81 19.49 8.82 9.44
CA GLU A 81 20.22 9.45 8.33
C GLU A 81 21.73 9.41 8.57
N ARG A 82 22.17 9.79 9.78
CA ARG A 82 23.58 9.73 10.17
C ARG A 82 24.13 8.30 10.09
N LYS A 83 23.31 7.31 10.43
CA LYS A 83 23.66 5.89 10.36
C LYS A 83 23.51 5.29 8.95
N GLY A 84 22.95 6.03 8.00
CA GLY A 84 22.66 5.54 6.65
C GLY A 84 21.57 4.46 6.61
N LEU A 85 20.70 4.41 7.61
CA LEU A 85 19.67 3.38 7.79
C LEU A 85 18.27 3.82 7.35
N LEU A 86 18.11 5.07 6.91
CA LEU A 86 16.83 5.54 6.40
C LEU A 86 16.60 4.94 5.00
N PRO A 87 15.49 4.20 4.80
CA PRO A 87 15.17 3.70 3.47
C PRO A 87 14.95 4.89 2.54
N LYS A 88 15.49 4.77 1.32
CA LYS A 88 15.20 5.72 0.24
C LYS A 88 13.67 5.81 0.11
N PRO A 89 13.08 7.02 0.03
CA PRO A 89 11.66 7.13 -0.26
C PRO A 89 11.37 6.31 -1.52
N GLU A 90 10.53 5.29 -1.38
CA GLU A 90 10.09 4.52 -2.53
C GLU A 90 9.40 5.49 -3.48
N GLU A 91 9.83 5.48 -4.75
CA GLU A 91 9.06 6.09 -5.82
C GLU A 91 7.63 5.57 -5.69
N PRO A 92 6.61 6.45 -5.73
CA PRO A 92 5.23 6.02 -5.63
C PRO A 92 5.04 4.94 -6.68
N SER A 93 4.85 3.69 -6.20
CA SER A 93 4.62 2.51 -7.04
C SER A 93 3.66 2.94 -8.11
N ALA A 94 4.18 2.90 -9.34
CA ALA A 94 3.63 3.60 -10.47
C ALA A 94 2.11 3.47 -10.46
N ARG A 95 1.45 4.62 -10.59
CA ARG A 95 0.08 4.74 -11.03
C ARG A 95 -0.01 4.11 -12.43
N THR A 96 0.20 2.81 -12.55
CA THR A 96 0.04 2.03 -13.76
C THR A 96 -1.43 1.68 -13.79
N GLY A 97 -2.23 2.68 -14.13
CA GLY A 97 -3.41 2.42 -14.93
C GLY A 97 -2.90 1.80 -16.23
N SER A 98 -2.88 0.47 -16.28
CA SER A 98 -2.76 -0.25 -17.54
C SER A 98 -4.04 0.02 -18.34
N TYR A 99 -3.92 0.93 -19.31
CA TYR A 99 -4.66 0.84 -20.56
C TYR A 99 -3.89 -0.05 -21.53
#